data_AF-A0A353NDF0-F1
#
_entry.id   AF-A0A353NDF0-F1
#
_cell.length_a   1.000
_cell.length_b   1.000
_cell.length_c   1.000
_cell.angle_alpha   90.00
_cell.angle_beta   90.00
_cell.angle_gamma   90.00
#
_symmetry.space_group_name_H-M   'P 1'
#
loop_
_entity.id
_entity.type
_entity.pdbx_description
1 polymer ?
#
loop_
_entity_poly.entity_id
_entity_poly.type
_entity_poly.pdbx_seq_one_letter_code
_entity_poly.pdbx_strand_id
1 'polypeptide(L)'
;MDFDELHGKNFLGELYRQTKGDTAAQVSMYEVGAALGLNKGEAGSLAESLMVDGLVELKTLAGGIGITNEGLTSLGLAASAGPVAGATFPLSQGPEATEQDRQTIAELVRRIKDSLSGKSQAYAQLEEIVIDLKTVELHLLSPKPKIAVLRELFRSLHDALAAAGIKETAALLKAVFG
;
A
#
# COMPACT_ATOMS: atom_id res chain seq x y z
N MET A 1 20.92 -17.25 -3.00
CA MET A 1 19.83 -16.67 -3.80
C MET A 1 18.69 -17.64 -3.70
N ASP A 2 17.59 -17.21 -3.09
CA ASP A 2 16.43 -18.04 -2.85
C ASP A 2 15.67 -18.22 -4.17
N PHE A 3 15.29 -19.46 -4.49
CA PHE A 3 14.66 -19.79 -5.79
C PHE A 3 13.30 -19.10 -5.92
N ASP A 4 12.62 -18.90 -4.79
CA ASP A 4 11.33 -18.22 -4.69
C ASP A 4 11.43 -16.71 -4.98
N GLU A 5 12.55 -16.06 -4.60
CA GLU A 5 12.75 -14.63 -4.84
C GLU A 5 12.96 -14.32 -6.34
N LEU A 6 13.63 -15.22 -7.06
CA LEU A 6 13.83 -15.09 -8.51
C LEU A 6 12.52 -15.31 -9.27
N HIS A 7 11.73 -16.31 -8.87
CA HIS A 7 10.43 -16.57 -9.46
C HIS A 7 9.45 -15.43 -9.19
N GLY A 8 9.44 -14.86 -7.98
CA GLY A 8 8.61 -13.70 -7.64
C GLY A 8 8.91 -12.49 -8.51
N LYS A 9 10.20 -12.17 -8.72
CA LYS A 9 10.61 -11.06 -9.61
C LYS A 9 10.21 -11.29 -11.07
N ASN A 10 10.36 -12.51 -11.58
CA ASN A 10 9.96 -12.85 -12.94
C ASN A 10 8.44 -12.75 -13.13
N PHE A 11 7.67 -13.22 -12.15
CA PHE A 11 6.21 -13.13 -12.15
C PHE A 11 5.72 -11.68 -12.12
N LEU A 12 6.32 -10.86 -11.27
CA LEU A 12 6.00 -9.45 -11.18
C LEU A 12 6.39 -8.68 -12.45
N GLY A 13 7.52 -9.03 -13.07
CA GLY A 13 7.95 -8.47 -14.36
C GLY A 13 7.02 -8.85 -15.52
N GLU A 14 6.51 -10.09 -15.53
CA GLU A 14 5.53 -10.55 -16.49
C GLU A 14 4.19 -9.81 -16.32
N LEU A 15 3.72 -9.70 -15.08
CA LEU A 15 2.52 -8.94 -14.73
C LEU A 15 2.65 -7.48 -15.20
N TYR A 16 3.77 -6.83 -14.91
CA TYR A 16 4.07 -5.48 -15.40
C TYR A 16 3.98 -5.40 -16.93
N ARG A 17 4.54 -6.37 -17.66
CA ARG A 17 4.53 -6.37 -19.13
C ARG A 17 3.11 -6.44 -19.67
N GLN A 18 2.25 -7.27 -19.07
CA GLN A 18 0.87 -7.44 -19.52
C GLN A 18 -0.02 -6.25 -19.14
N THR A 19 0.19 -5.64 -17.97
CA THR A 19 -0.54 -4.44 -17.54
C THR A 19 0.05 -3.14 -18.09
N LYS A 20 1.26 -3.20 -18.68
CA LYS A 20 2.06 -2.03 -19.07
C LYS A 20 2.33 -1.07 -17.90
N GLY A 21 2.37 -1.61 -16.69
CA GLY A 21 2.50 -0.82 -15.45
C GLY A 21 1.24 -0.07 -15.03
N ASP A 22 0.10 -0.27 -15.70
CA ASP A 22 -1.17 0.30 -15.27
C ASP A 22 -1.69 -0.45 -14.03
N THR A 23 -1.75 0.25 -12.90
CA THR A 23 -2.23 -0.31 -11.61
C THR A 23 -3.75 -0.50 -11.57
N ALA A 24 -4.48 0.11 -12.51
CA ALA A 24 -5.91 -0.10 -12.69
C ALA A 24 -6.22 -1.32 -13.58
N ALA A 25 -5.25 -1.79 -14.37
CA ALA A 25 -5.40 -2.96 -15.21
C ALA A 25 -5.43 -4.26 -14.37
N GLN A 26 -6.10 -5.27 -14.91
CA GLN A 26 -6.15 -6.61 -14.33
C GLN A 26 -5.84 -7.66 -15.38
N VAL A 27 -5.17 -8.73 -14.97
CA VAL A 27 -4.88 -9.92 -15.78
C VAL A 27 -5.07 -11.17 -14.94
N SER A 28 -5.27 -12.32 -15.58
CA SER A 28 -5.40 -13.59 -14.85
C SER A 28 -4.04 -14.03 -14.29
N MET A 29 -3.98 -14.35 -12.99
CA MET A 29 -2.75 -14.88 -12.38
C MET A 29 -2.24 -16.15 -13.08
N TYR A 30 -3.16 -16.94 -13.65
CA TYR A 30 -2.83 -18.17 -14.39
C TYR A 30 -2.25 -17.88 -15.77
N GLU A 31 -2.66 -16.77 -16.41
CA GLU A 31 -2.10 -16.36 -17.71
C GLU A 31 -0.69 -15.79 -17.52
N VAL A 32 -0.46 -15.02 -16.45
CA VAL A 32 0.88 -14.58 -16.04
C VAL A 32 1.79 -15.78 -15.77
N GLY A 33 1.33 -16.74 -14.98
CA GLY A 33 2.10 -17.95 -14.69
C GLY A 33 2.36 -18.81 -15.93
N ALA A 34 1.37 -18.99 -16.80
CA ALA A 34 1.51 -19.76 -18.04
C ALA A 34 2.56 -19.14 -18.99
N ALA A 35 2.65 -17.81 -19.06
CA ALA A 35 3.69 -17.11 -19.82
C ALA A 35 5.11 -17.40 -19.30
N LEU A 36 5.24 -17.84 -18.05
CA LEU A 36 6.49 -18.24 -17.41
C LEU A 36 6.69 -19.77 -17.36
N GLY A 37 5.79 -20.54 -17.97
CA GLY A 37 5.84 -22.00 -17.95
C GLY A 37 5.39 -22.63 -16.63
N LEU A 38 4.77 -21.86 -15.74
CA LEU A 38 4.26 -22.34 -14.45
C LEU A 38 2.92 -23.05 -14.62
N ASN A 39 2.68 -24.07 -13.80
CA ASN A 39 1.36 -24.67 -13.70
C ASN A 39 0.42 -23.80 -12.83
N LYS A 40 -0.88 -24.10 -12.84
CA LYS A 40 -1.88 -23.30 -12.10
C LYS A 40 -1.64 -23.23 -10.60
N GLY A 41 -1.15 -24.31 -9.99
CA GLY A 41 -0.85 -24.35 -8.56
C GLY A 41 0.35 -23.47 -8.22
N GLU A 42 1.44 -23.60 -8.99
CA GLU A 42 2.64 -22.76 -8.84
C GLU A 42 2.33 -21.28 -9.05
N ALA A 43 1.57 -20.95 -10.10
CA ALA A 43 1.16 -19.59 -10.38
C ALA A 43 0.28 -19.00 -9.27
N GLY A 44 -0.64 -19.80 -8.72
CA GLY A 44 -1.49 -19.40 -7.61
C GLY A 44 -0.69 -19.12 -6.35
N SER A 45 0.15 -20.07 -5.92
CA SER A 45 0.98 -19.90 -4.72
C SER A 45 1.93 -18.71 -4.84
N LEU A 46 2.51 -18.47 -6.02
CA LEU A 46 3.40 -17.33 -6.24
C LEU A 46 2.64 -15.99 -6.22
N ALA A 47 1.46 -15.94 -6.83
CA ALA A 47 0.61 -14.76 -6.78
C ALA A 47 0.15 -14.45 -5.35
N GLU A 48 -0.22 -15.48 -4.56
CA GLU A 48 -0.59 -15.33 -3.16
C GLU A 48 0.57 -14.80 -2.30
N SER A 49 1.79 -15.33 -2.47
CA SER A 49 2.98 -14.80 -1.78
C SER A 49 3.22 -13.32 -2.11
N LEU A 50 3.14 -12.95 -3.39
CA LEU A 50 3.30 -11.55 -3.82
C LEU A 50 2.18 -10.64 -3.31
N MET A 51 0.98 -11.18 -3.05
CA MET A 51 -0.10 -10.45 -2.39
C MET A 51 0.16 -10.23 -0.91
N VAL A 52 0.69 -11.24 -0.23
CA VAL A 52 1.11 -11.13 1.18
C VAL A 52 2.19 -10.05 1.32
N ASP A 53 3.10 -9.96 0.35
CA ASP A 53 4.16 -8.96 0.29
C ASP A 53 3.70 -7.57 -0.19
N GLY A 54 2.41 -7.41 -0.56
CA GLY A 54 1.85 -6.14 -1.03
C GLY A 54 2.23 -5.74 -2.46
N LEU A 55 3.00 -6.57 -3.17
CA LEU A 55 3.51 -6.27 -4.51
C LEU A 55 2.46 -6.47 -5.62
N VAL A 56 1.46 -7.30 -5.33
CA VAL A 56 0.34 -7.64 -6.22
C VAL A 56 -0.96 -7.52 -5.43
N GLU A 57 -2.04 -7.11 -6.07
CA GLU A 57 -3.37 -7.08 -5.46
C GLU A 57 -4.36 -7.95 -6.23
N LEU A 58 -5.31 -8.56 -5.49
CA LEU A 58 -6.43 -9.28 -6.08
C LEU A 58 -7.51 -8.29 -6.54
N LYS A 59 -7.78 -8.26 -7.85
CA LYS A 59 -8.84 -7.44 -8.45
C LYS A 59 -10.17 -8.18 -8.57
N THR A 60 -10.14 -9.52 -8.71
CA THR A 60 -11.36 -10.34 -8.81
C THR A 60 -11.22 -11.70 -8.13
N LEU A 61 -12.34 -12.26 -7.66
CA LEU A 61 -12.40 -13.60 -7.06
C LEU A 61 -12.15 -14.74 -8.07
N ALA A 62 -12.16 -14.44 -9.37
CA ALA A 62 -11.81 -15.39 -10.43
C ALA A 62 -10.29 -15.45 -10.68
N GLY A 63 -9.49 -14.75 -9.87
CA GLY A 63 -8.03 -14.74 -9.97
C GLY A 63 -7.46 -13.64 -10.85
N GLY A 64 -8.23 -12.57 -11.08
CA GLY A 64 -7.71 -11.35 -11.70
C GLY A 64 -6.85 -10.60 -10.71
N ILE A 65 -5.62 -10.26 -11.12
CA ILE A 65 -4.61 -9.59 -10.31
C ILE A 65 -4.09 -8.33 -11.00
N GLY A 66 -3.63 -7.36 -10.22
CA GLY A 66 -2.99 -6.13 -10.69
C GLY A 66 -1.67 -5.88 -9.97
N ILE A 67 -0.76 -5.15 -10.62
CA ILE A 67 0.50 -4.73 -10.00
C ILE A 67 0.26 -3.51 -9.11
N THR A 68 0.84 -3.49 -7.91
CA THR A 68 0.75 -2.33 -7.01
C THR A 68 1.90 -1.35 -7.26
N ASN A 69 1.82 -0.15 -6.68
CA ASN A 69 2.94 0.80 -6.70
C ASN A 69 4.20 0.23 -6.01
N GLU A 70 4.02 -0.59 -4.97
CA GLU A 70 5.10 -1.29 -4.28
C GLU A 70 5.73 -2.34 -5.19
N GLY A 71 4.91 -3.07 -5.95
CA GLY A 71 5.35 -3.97 -7.01
C GLY A 71 6.21 -3.26 -8.07
N LEU A 72 5.74 -2.13 -8.61
CA LEU A 72 6.49 -1.31 -9.57
C LEU A 72 7.82 -0.79 -8.99
N THR A 73 7.82 -0.41 -7.71
CA THR A 73 9.03 0.04 -7.01
C THR A 73 10.03 -1.10 -6.84
N SER A 74 9.56 -2.30 -6.50
CA SER A 74 10.43 -3.48 -6.32
C SER A 74 11.11 -3.94 -7.63
N LEU A 75 10.49 -3.65 -8.78
CA LEU A 75 11.09 -3.87 -10.11
C LEU A 75 12.08 -2.77 -10.52
N GLY A 76 12.23 -1.70 -9.72
CA GLY A 76 13.03 -0.52 -10.06
C GLY A 76 12.46 0.30 -11.22
N LEU A 77 11.18 0.10 -11.56
CA LEU A 77 10.48 0.75 -12.68
C LEU A 77 9.72 2.00 -12.24
N ALA A 78 9.33 2.06 -10.97
CA ALA A 78 9.01 3.32 -10.31
C ALA A 78 10.27 3.83 -9.61
N ALA A 79 10.55 5.14 -9.73
CA ALA A 79 11.50 5.76 -8.83
C ALA A 79 11.02 5.44 -7.41
N SER A 80 11.88 4.82 -6.58
CA SER A 80 11.70 4.87 -5.14
C SER A 80 11.43 6.32 -4.83
N ALA A 81 10.20 6.66 -4.43
CA ALA A 81 9.91 7.95 -3.87
C ALA A 81 10.69 7.99 -2.55
N GLY A 82 11.99 8.31 -2.66
CA GLY A 82 12.82 8.65 -1.53
C GLY A 82 12.11 9.76 -0.76
N PRO A 83 12.46 9.96 0.52
CA PRO A 83 11.80 10.97 1.32
C PRO A 83 11.97 12.32 0.61
N VAL A 84 10.92 12.79 -0.05
CA VAL A 84 10.82 14.17 -0.53
C VAL A 84 10.70 15.00 0.73
N ALA A 85 11.85 15.40 1.26
CA ALA A 85 11.96 16.34 2.36
C ALA A 85 11.21 17.62 1.93
N GLY A 86 10.07 17.86 2.57
CA GLY A 86 9.19 19.00 2.26
C GLY A 86 7.91 18.67 1.46
N ALA A 87 7.62 17.41 1.15
CA ALA A 87 6.32 17.06 0.56
C ALA A 87 5.18 17.22 1.57
N THR A 88 4.21 18.07 1.22
CA THR A 88 2.94 18.18 1.92
C THR A 88 1.96 17.14 1.35
N PHE A 89 1.17 16.52 2.23
CA PHE A 89 0.17 15.52 1.87
C PHE A 89 -1.26 16.04 2.14
N PRO A 90 -1.70 17.15 1.50
CA PRO A 90 -3.04 17.66 1.73
C PRO A 90 -4.09 16.74 1.11
N LEU A 91 -5.23 16.60 1.79
CA LEU A 91 -6.43 15.99 1.21
C LEU A 91 -7.32 17.07 0.59
N SER A 92 -8.09 16.67 -0.42
CA SER A 92 -9.11 17.52 -1.03
C SER A 92 -10.12 18.05 0.00
N GLN A 93 -10.73 19.20 -0.29
CA GLN A 93 -11.72 19.84 0.58
C GLN A 93 -13.16 19.32 0.38
N GLY A 94 -13.34 18.37 -0.55
CA GLY A 94 -14.64 17.77 -0.81
C GLY A 94 -15.12 16.86 0.32
N PRO A 95 -16.41 16.49 0.32
CA PRO A 95 -16.95 15.56 1.31
C PRO A 95 -16.45 14.12 1.11
N GLU A 96 -16.03 13.77 -0.11
CA GLU A 96 -15.67 12.42 -0.55
C GLU A 96 -14.22 12.40 -1.05
N ALA A 97 -13.49 11.32 -0.74
CA ALA A 97 -12.11 11.13 -1.16
C ALA A 97 -12.03 10.89 -2.67
N THR A 98 -11.18 11.68 -3.33
CA THR A 98 -10.79 11.51 -4.73
C THR A 98 -9.79 10.36 -4.88
N GLU A 99 -9.50 9.96 -6.11
CA GLU A 99 -8.45 8.97 -6.36
C GLU A 99 -7.06 9.45 -5.91
N GLN A 100 -6.77 10.74 -6.09
CA GLN A 100 -5.54 11.35 -5.60
C GLN A 100 -5.47 11.32 -4.06
N ASP A 101 -6.59 11.52 -3.36
CA ASP A 101 -6.65 11.37 -1.90
C ASP A 101 -6.35 9.92 -1.49
N ARG A 102 -6.88 8.93 -2.20
CA ARG A 102 -6.60 7.50 -1.92
C ARG A 102 -5.12 7.18 -2.06
N GLN A 103 -4.47 7.67 -3.11
CA GLN A 103 -3.02 7.49 -3.33
C GLN A 103 -2.20 8.18 -2.23
N THR A 104 -2.58 9.41 -1.87
CA THR A 104 -1.97 10.17 -0.78
C THR A 104 -2.06 9.41 0.54
N ILE A 105 -3.25 8.87 0.84
CA ILE A 105 -3.52 8.09 2.06
C ILE A 105 -2.73 6.78 2.07
N ALA A 106 -2.65 6.08 0.94
CA ALA A 106 -1.89 4.84 0.83
C ALA A 106 -0.39 5.07 1.12
N GLU A 107 0.19 6.13 0.56
CA GLU A 107 1.59 6.49 0.85
C GLU A 107 1.81 6.89 2.31
N LEU A 108 0.87 7.61 2.91
CA LEU A 108 0.93 7.95 4.35
C LEU A 108 0.86 6.69 5.22
N VAL A 109 -0.07 5.77 4.94
CA VAL A 109 -0.19 4.49 5.65
C VAL A 109 1.11 3.69 5.55
N ARG A 110 1.71 3.60 4.36
CA ARG A 110 3.00 2.94 4.13
C ARG A 110 4.11 3.55 4.98
N ARG A 111 4.26 4.89 4.95
CA ARG A 111 5.26 5.59 5.78
C ARG A 111 5.06 5.40 7.27
N ILE A 112 3.81 5.35 7.74
CA ILE A 112 3.51 5.05 9.14
C ILE A 112 4.01 3.64 9.47
N LYS A 113 3.63 2.62 8.70
CA LYS A 113 4.07 1.22 8.88
C LYS A 113 5.61 1.09 8.87
N ASP A 114 6.28 1.73 7.93
CA ASP A 114 7.75 1.76 7.85
C ASP A 114 8.36 2.36 9.13
N SER A 115 7.77 3.44 9.65
CA SER A 115 8.28 4.13 10.85
C SER A 115 8.04 3.39 12.17
N LEU A 116 7.11 2.42 12.17
CA LEU A 116 6.85 1.52 13.29
C LEU A 116 7.85 0.36 13.31
N SER A 117 8.38 -0.04 12.15
CA SER A 117 9.32 -1.15 12.02
C SER A 117 10.63 -0.89 12.79
N GLY A 118 11.04 -1.85 13.62
CA GLY A 118 12.32 -1.78 14.34
C GLY A 118 12.34 -0.89 15.59
N LYS A 119 11.19 -0.36 16.04
CA LYS A 119 11.09 0.39 17.30
C LYS A 119 10.43 -0.45 18.40
N SER A 120 10.88 -0.24 19.63
CA SER A 120 10.27 -0.83 20.83
C SER A 120 9.21 0.14 21.38
N GLN A 121 8.00 0.15 20.82
CA GLN A 121 6.87 0.89 21.41
C GLN A 121 6.23 0.09 22.56
N ALA A 122 5.57 0.82 23.47
CA ALA A 122 4.65 0.18 24.42
C ALA A 122 3.48 -0.46 23.66
N TYR A 123 3.11 -1.69 24.01
CA TYR A 123 2.09 -2.48 23.30
C TYR A 123 0.77 -1.72 23.11
N ALA A 124 0.30 -1.01 24.14
CA ALA A 124 -0.94 -0.23 24.09
C ALA A 124 -0.90 0.92 23.06
N GLN A 125 0.24 1.59 22.90
CA GLN A 125 0.40 2.67 21.90
C GLN A 125 0.44 2.11 20.48
N LEU A 126 1.08 0.95 20.31
CA LEU A 126 1.11 0.27 19.01
C LEU A 126 -0.28 -0.22 18.62
N GLU A 127 -1.05 -0.75 19.58
CA GLU A 127 -2.43 -1.21 19.38
C GLU A 127 -3.33 -0.06 18.89
N GLU A 128 -3.30 1.09 19.56
CA GLU A 128 -4.04 2.29 19.16
C GLU A 128 -3.72 2.70 17.71
N ILE A 129 -2.43 2.83 17.38
CA ILE A 129 -1.99 3.21 16.02
C ILE A 129 -2.46 2.18 14.98
N VAL A 130 -2.36 0.88 15.28
CA VAL A 130 -2.77 -0.19 14.36
C VAL A 130 -4.28 -0.19 14.14
N ILE A 131 -5.08 0.06 15.18
CA ILE A 131 -6.54 0.15 15.06
C ILE A 131 -6.95 1.32 14.18
N ASP A 132 -6.34 2.50 14.36
CA ASP A 132 -6.63 3.66 13.52
C ASP A 132 -6.23 3.43 12.05
N LEU A 133 -5.06 2.84 11.80
CA LEU A 133 -4.62 2.48 10.45
C LEU A 133 -5.61 1.53 9.77
N LYS A 134 -6.04 0.47 10.46
CA LYS A 134 -7.05 -0.47 9.93
C LYS A 134 -8.38 0.22 9.67
N THR A 135 -8.75 1.18 10.50
CA THR A 135 -9.98 1.96 10.31
C THR A 135 -9.90 2.85 9.07
N VAL A 136 -8.74 3.46 8.81
CA VAL A 136 -8.48 4.20 7.56
C VAL A 136 -8.62 3.28 6.35
N GLU A 137 -7.93 2.14 6.35
CA GLU A 137 -7.96 1.16 5.26
C GLU A 137 -9.40 0.66 5.00
N LEU A 138 -10.14 0.33 6.06
CA LEU A 138 -11.53 -0.12 5.95
C LEU A 138 -12.44 0.98 5.38
N HIS A 139 -12.27 2.22 5.83
CA HIS A 139 -13.09 3.34 5.35
C HIS A 139 -12.86 3.64 3.86
N LEU A 140 -11.65 3.40 3.35
CA LEU A 140 -11.34 3.50 1.92
C LEU A 140 -12.10 2.46 1.08
N LEU A 141 -12.56 1.35 1.65
CA LEU A 141 -13.41 0.38 0.93
C LEU A 141 -14.82 0.93 0.65
N SER A 142 -15.21 2.05 1.27
CA SER A 142 -16.46 2.72 0.94
C SER A 142 -16.44 3.23 -0.51
N PRO A 143 -17.55 3.11 -1.27
CA PRO A 143 -17.67 3.75 -2.58
C PRO A 143 -17.50 5.27 -2.51
N LYS A 144 -17.80 5.86 -1.34
CA LYS A 144 -17.74 7.30 -1.06
C LYS A 144 -17.07 7.52 0.31
N PRO A 145 -15.75 7.32 0.43
CA PRO A 145 -15.03 7.51 1.68
C PRO A 145 -15.14 8.98 2.10
N LYS A 146 -15.63 9.23 3.30
CA LYS A 146 -15.79 10.59 3.81
C LYS A 146 -14.44 11.18 4.20
N ILE A 147 -14.07 12.32 3.63
CA ILE A 147 -12.84 13.05 3.98
C ILE A 147 -12.82 13.46 5.45
N ALA A 148 -13.96 13.90 6.00
CA ALA A 148 -14.03 14.32 7.41
C ALA A 148 -13.62 13.21 8.39
N VAL A 149 -14.02 11.96 8.12
CA VAL A 149 -13.64 10.80 8.94
C VAL A 149 -12.15 10.50 8.80
N LEU A 150 -11.63 10.54 7.57
CA LEU A 150 -10.20 10.33 7.30
C LEU A 150 -9.35 11.38 8.03
N ARG A 151 -9.73 12.66 7.97
CA ARG A 151 -9.04 13.73 8.69
C ARG A 151 -9.01 13.52 10.20
N GLU A 152 -10.11 13.04 10.78
CA GLU A 152 -10.16 12.76 12.21
C GLU A 152 -9.24 11.58 12.58
N LEU A 153 -9.26 10.50 11.80
CA LEU A 153 -8.36 9.37 12.01
C LEU A 153 -6.88 9.79 11.86
N PHE A 154 -6.55 10.64 10.90
CA PHE A 154 -5.18 11.16 10.75
C PHE A 154 -4.76 12.13 11.85
N ARG A 155 -5.71 12.86 12.45
CA ARG A 155 -5.46 13.66 13.66
C ARG A 155 -5.16 12.76 14.86
N SER A 156 -5.96 11.72 15.06
CA SER A 156 -5.73 10.69 16.09
C SER A 156 -4.35 10.02 15.92
N LEU A 157 -4.03 9.57 14.69
CA LEU A 157 -2.73 9.00 14.35
C LEU A 157 -1.57 9.97 14.60
N HIS A 158 -1.72 11.26 14.30
CA HIS A 158 -0.71 12.26 14.62
C HIS A 158 -0.39 12.30 16.12
N ASP A 159 -1.42 12.33 16.95
CA ASP A 159 -1.28 12.43 18.40
C ASP A 159 -0.64 11.16 18.98
N ALA A 160 -1.10 9.98 18.53
CA ALA A 160 -0.54 8.69 18.93
C ALA A 160 0.94 8.52 18.50
N LEU A 161 1.28 8.89 17.26
CA LEU A 161 2.66 8.84 16.75
C LEU A 161 3.57 9.83 17.49
N ALA A 162 3.08 11.02 17.81
CA ALA A 162 3.82 12.01 18.58
C ALA A 162 4.10 11.50 20.01
N ALA A 163 3.10 10.89 20.66
CA ALA A 163 3.23 10.26 21.98
C ALA A 163 4.21 9.08 21.97
N ALA A 164 4.25 8.30 20.89
CA ALA A 164 5.20 7.21 20.68
C ALA A 164 6.62 7.67 20.29
N GLY A 165 6.88 8.99 20.21
CA GLY A 165 8.19 9.53 19.86
C GLY A 165 8.53 9.49 18.37
N ILE A 166 7.57 9.16 17.50
CA ILE A 166 7.73 9.07 16.04
C ILE A 166 7.42 10.44 15.40
N LYS A 167 8.21 11.43 15.81
CA LYS A 167 7.93 12.86 15.56
C LYS A 167 7.97 13.26 14.08
N GLU A 168 8.87 12.65 13.31
CA GLU A 168 9.02 12.95 11.88
C GLU A 168 7.78 12.52 11.09
N THR A 169 7.33 11.29 11.28
CA THR A 169 6.09 10.78 10.65
C THR A 169 4.88 11.56 11.13
N ALA A 170 4.77 11.86 12.43
CA ALA A 170 3.68 12.67 12.97
C ALA A 170 3.59 14.03 12.28
N ALA A 171 4.72 14.72 12.06
CA ALA A 171 4.74 16.03 11.41
C ALA A 171 4.18 16.02 9.98
N LEU A 172 4.35 14.92 9.23
CA LEU A 172 3.80 14.77 7.88
C LEU A 172 2.26 14.84 7.87
N LEU A 173 1.62 14.34 8.93
CA LEU A 173 0.16 14.25 9.01
C LEU A 173 -0.53 15.59 9.20
N LYS A 174 0.18 16.63 9.68
CA LYS A 174 -0.42 17.96 9.90
C LYS A 174 -1.06 18.57 8.66
N ALA A 175 -0.51 18.29 7.48
CA ALA A 175 -1.06 18.79 6.22
C ALA A 175 -2.41 18.13 5.84
N VAL A 176 -2.75 16.99 6.44
CA VAL A 176 -3.93 16.18 6.12
C VAL A 176 -5.18 16.75 6.78
N PHE A 177 -5.04 17.18 8.04
CA PHE A 177 -6.14 17.61 8.92
C PHE A 177 -6.06 19.09 9.36
N GLY A 178 -4.99 19.78 8.93
CA GLY A 178 -4.78 21.22 9.14
C GLY A 178 -5.56 22.10 8.17
#